data_AF-A0A936SMM8-F1
#
_entry.id   AF-A0A936SMM8-F1
#
_cell.length_a   1.000
_cell.length_b   1.000
_cell.length_c   1.000
_cell.angle_alpha   90.00
_cell.angle_beta   90.00
_cell.angle_gamma   90.00
#
_symmetry.space_group_name_H-M   'P 1'
#
loop_
_entity.id
_entity.type
_entity.pdbx_description
1 polymer ?
#
loop_
_entity_poly.entity_id
_entity_poly.type
_entity_poly.pdbx_seq_one_letter_code
_entity_poly.pdbx_strand_id
1 'polypeptide(L)'
;MSISAIRTITRREVGDTLTDWRILAPMFILAFILPLLLVSASNFAIRFINDPNTVPLLVPFAMLLVGFIPASFSLITALETFVGERERNSLEALLAMPISDGELYLGKLSSALLPPLISAYTAMGVFCTALWLGYPALFARGLNAELILVVVLLITTKAIVMVASAVIISSHTTSVRAANLLASFVLLPTATIVQLEAILIIGRTERALSVLWIIVLLLSTMAIALIRTGMGAFNREEILSREHEQLNLRQVGRTWKTFFREYQPAGVAPDQYRHDRFTAGRFYRHELPALLRDYRLPLLVALIAAASGVLGGGYVGNTYRLPMLDAYLNNVGNPPLPSLGLALLIAANNIRVAALSSIFSLFVFGAFAFLVPAVAFAQIGFVASSLADRGGSWLALGHTSPLQFVLAYVLPHGMIELPAALLSAALGIRVGAALMAPPKGFTVGQNILWSLAQFAKVWIFVLIPLFVLAGLIEGLVTPQIIRALYGGA
;
A
#
# COMPACT_ATOMS: atom_id res chain seq x y z
N MET A 1 -24.15 -0.04 -17.67
CA MET A 1 -23.72 1.17 -16.94
C MET A 1 -24.10 2.40 -17.73
N SER A 2 -25.02 3.20 -17.19
CA SER A 2 -25.51 4.45 -17.72
C SER A 2 -24.61 5.59 -17.27
N ILE A 3 -23.84 6.16 -18.21
CA ILE A 3 -22.97 7.31 -17.96
C ILE A 3 -23.79 8.54 -17.54
N SER A 4 -25.05 8.65 -18.00
CA SER A 4 -25.92 9.79 -17.66
C SER A 4 -26.35 9.79 -16.19
N ALA A 5 -26.56 8.61 -15.60
CA ALA A 5 -26.88 8.48 -14.18
C ALA A 5 -25.69 8.93 -13.31
N ILE A 6 -24.49 8.40 -13.60
CA ILE A 6 -23.24 8.76 -12.92
C ILE A 6 -23.02 10.28 -13.00
N ARG A 7 -23.12 10.86 -14.19
CA ARG A 7 -22.94 12.30 -14.41
C ARG A 7 -23.93 13.14 -13.61
N THR A 8 -25.19 12.71 -13.52
CA THR A 8 -26.23 13.44 -12.77
C THR A 8 -25.92 13.48 -11.28
N ILE A 9 -25.55 12.35 -10.70
CA ILE A 9 -25.14 12.24 -9.28
C ILE A 9 -23.92 13.13 -9.04
N THR A 10 -22.89 12.98 -9.89
CA THR A 10 -21.66 13.75 -9.77
C THR A 10 -21.91 15.25 -9.86
N ARG A 11 -22.71 15.71 -10.83
CA ARG A 11 -23.02 17.14 -10.99
C ARG A 11 -23.76 17.71 -9.80
N ARG A 12 -24.74 16.97 -9.26
CA ARG A 12 -25.50 17.40 -8.07
C ARG A 12 -24.58 17.56 -6.87
N GLU A 13 -23.82 16.52 -6.52
CA GLU A 13 -22.99 16.55 -5.32
C GLU A 13 -21.81 17.51 -5.41
N VAL A 14 -21.20 17.65 -6.60
CA VAL A 14 -20.19 18.69 -6.84
C VAL A 14 -20.83 20.07 -6.66
N GLY A 15 -22.05 20.27 -7.16
CA GLY A 15 -22.81 21.50 -6.93
C GLY A 15 -23.00 21.78 -5.43
N ASP A 16 -23.47 20.80 -4.67
CA ASP A 16 -23.67 20.93 -3.22
C ASP A 16 -22.35 21.27 -2.50
N THR A 17 -21.26 20.58 -2.84
CA THR A 17 -19.91 20.84 -2.29
C THR A 17 -19.41 22.25 -2.60
N LEU A 18 -19.65 22.73 -3.83
CA LEU A 18 -19.27 24.07 -4.27
C LEU A 18 -20.20 25.17 -3.73
N THR A 19 -21.30 24.83 -3.04
CA THR A 19 -22.13 25.81 -2.34
C THR A 19 -21.79 25.92 -0.85
N ASP A 20 -21.08 24.95 -0.29
CA ASP A 20 -20.66 25.00 1.11
C ASP A 20 -19.38 25.82 1.28
N TRP A 21 -19.53 27.04 1.81
CA TRP A 21 -18.41 27.94 2.08
C TRP A 21 -17.37 27.34 3.04
N ARG A 22 -17.77 26.42 3.92
CA ARG A 22 -16.88 25.79 4.92
C ARG A 22 -15.89 24.83 4.27
N ILE A 23 -16.27 24.24 3.14
CA ILE A 23 -15.40 23.39 2.32
C ILE A 23 -14.63 24.25 1.32
N LEU A 24 -15.30 25.21 0.69
CA LEU A 24 -14.69 26.10 -0.29
C LEU A 24 -13.58 26.98 0.29
N ALA A 25 -13.75 27.54 1.49
CA ALA A 25 -12.78 28.48 2.06
C ALA A 25 -11.40 27.82 2.29
N PRO A 26 -11.28 26.65 2.95
CA PRO A 26 -10.03 25.92 3.02
C PRO A 26 -9.46 25.55 1.64
N MET A 27 -10.29 25.05 0.71
CA MET A 27 -9.83 24.71 -0.64
C MET A 27 -9.28 25.93 -1.38
N PHE A 28 -9.91 27.10 -1.23
CA PHE A 28 -9.45 28.36 -1.82
C PHE A 28 -8.13 28.82 -1.22
N ILE A 29 -8.00 28.80 0.11
CA ILE A 29 -6.75 29.14 0.80
C ILE A 29 -5.61 28.24 0.31
N LEU A 30 -5.85 26.93 0.21
CA LEU A 30 -4.84 25.98 -0.23
C LEU A 30 -4.56 26.07 -1.74
N ALA A 31 -5.54 26.42 -2.56
CA ALA A 31 -5.37 26.55 -4.01
C ALA A 31 -4.71 27.88 -4.43
N PHE A 32 -4.86 28.95 -3.66
CA PHE A 32 -4.35 30.27 -4.05
C PHE A 32 -3.29 30.81 -3.09
N ILE A 33 -3.55 30.76 -1.77
CA ILE A 33 -2.67 31.40 -0.78
C ILE A 33 -1.41 30.55 -0.55
N LEU A 34 -1.55 29.24 -0.34
CA LEU A 34 -0.41 28.34 -0.09
C LEU A 34 0.65 28.38 -1.21
N PRO A 35 0.31 28.26 -2.51
CA PRO A 35 1.27 28.40 -3.61
C PRO A 35 2.03 29.73 -3.57
N LEU A 36 1.33 30.84 -3.36
CA LEU A 36 1.92 32.18 -3.34
C LEU A 36 2.84 32.36 -2.13
N LEU A 37 2.47 31.81 -0.97
CA LEU A 37 3.32 31.78 0.21
C LEU A 37 4.62 31.03 -0.05
N LEU A 38 4.57 29.86 -0.70
CA LEU A 38 5.78 29.08 -1.01
C LEU A 38 6.68 29.77 -2.06
N VAL A 39 6.08 30.42 -3.06
CA VAL A 39 6.83 31.23 -4.02
C VAL A 39 7.49 32.43 -3.33
N SER A 40 6.78 33.10 -2.40
CA SER A 40 7.35 34.18 -1.58
C SER A 40 8.48 33.67 -0.67
N ALA A 41 8.29 32.52 -0.03
CA ALA A 41 9.28 31.88 0.83
C ALA A 41 10.55 31.46 0.07
N SER A 42 10.46 31.19 -1.24
CA SER A 42 11.62 30.88 -2.08
C SER A 42 12.64 32.02 -2.07
N ASN A 43 12.17 33.27 -2.00
CA ASN A 43 13.02 34.46 -1.92
C ASN A 43 13.83 34.51 -0.61
N PHE A 44 13.17 34.15 0.49
CA PHE A 44 13.82 34.01 1.80
C PHE A 44 14.82 32.84 1.80
N ALA A 45 14.44 31.70 1.23
CA ALA A 45 15.29 30.52 1.13
C ALA A 45 16.57 30.77 0.33
N ILE A 46 16.50 31.50 -0.79
CA ILE A 46 17.67 31.89 -1.59
C ILE A 46 18.65 32.71 -0.75
N ARG A 47 18.15 33.69 0.01
CA ARG A 47 18.99 34.55 0.86
C ARG A 47 19.57 33.79 2.06
N PHE A 48 18.80 32.86 2.62
CA PHE A 48 19.20 32.10 3.81
C PHE A 48 20.23 31.01 3.51
N ILE A 49 20.00 30.21 2.46
CA ILE A 49 20.87 29.09 2.10
C ILE A 49 22.17 29.61 1.47
N ASN A 50 22.12 30.76 0.79
CA ASN A 50 23.27 31.40 0.14
C ASN A 50 24.01 30.48 -0.86
N ASP A 51 23.32 29.48 -1.41
CA ASP A 51 23.77 28.64 -2.52
C ASP A 51 22.71 28.67 -3.65
N PRO A 52 23.07 29.17 -4.84
CA PRO A 52 22.15 29.28 -5.97
C PRO A 52 21.73 27.92 -6.57
N ASN A 53 22.37 26.81 -6.19
CA ASN A 53 22.10 25.49 -6.77
C ASN A 53 21.13 24.64 -5.94
N THR A 54 21.08 24.85 -4.62
CA THR A 54 20.22 24.06 -3.72
C THR A 54 18.73 24.40 -3.86
N VAL A 55 18.36 25.68 -3.95
CA VAL A 55 16.95 26.11 -4.00
C VAL A 55 16.18 25.53 -5.21
N PRO A 56 16.74 25.51 -6.44
CA PRO A 56 16.09 24.86 -7.58
C PRO A 56 15.76 23.37 -7.37
N LEU A 57 16.51 22.64 -6.55
CA LEU A 57 16.24 21.22 -6.25
C LEU A 57 14.97 21.04 -5.41
N LEU A 58 14.61 22.04 -4.61
CA LEU A 58 13.43 22.01 -3.74
C LEU A 58 12.14 22.41 -4.46
N VAL A 59 12.23 23.09 -5.60
CA VAL A 59 11.07 23.60 -6.35
C VAL A 59 10.08 22.50 -6.75
N PRO A 60 10.49 21.35 -7.32
CA PRO A 60 9.51 20.34 -7.72
C PRO A 60 8.93 19.60 -6.53
N PHE A 61 9.68 19.49 -5.43
CA PHE A 61 9.14 19.00 -4.16
C PHE A 61 8.07 19.97 -3.62
N ALA A 62 8.31 21.28 -3.68
CA ALA A 62 7.30 22.27 -3.31
C ALA A 62 6.05 22.15 -4.20
N MET A 63 6.19 21.93 -5.50
CA MET A 63 5.07 21.66 -6.42
C MET A 63 4.30 20.39 -6.03
N LEU A 64 4.99 19.31 -5.67
CA LEU A 64 4.37 18.06 -5.18
C LEU A 64 3.55 18.32 -3.91
N LEU A 65 4.10 19.06 -2.93
CA LEU A 65 3.39 19.42 -1.70
C LEU A 65 2.16 20.30 -1.97
N VAL A 66 2.31 21.30 -2.85
CA VAL A 66 1.23 22.20 -3.26
C VAL A 66 0.07 21.44 -3.89
N GLY A 67 0.35 20.40 -4.68
CA GLY A 67 -0.70 19.54 -5.23
C GLY A 67 -1.27 18.56 -4.20
N PHE A 68 -0.43 17.99 -3.35
CA PHE A 68 -0.83 16.95 -2.40
C PHE A 68 -1.73 17.46 -1.28
N ILE A 69 -1.44 18.64 -0.71
CA ILE A 69 -2.18 19.16 0.43
C ILE A 69 -3.67 19.39 0.09
N PRO A 70 -4.05 20.14 -0.96
CA PRO A 70 -5.44 20.24 -1.38
C PRO A 70 -6.03 18.88 -1.80
N ALA A 71 -5.27 18.04 -2.49
CA ALA A 71 -5.75 16.71 -2.88
C ALA A 71 -6.11 15.83 -1.66
N SER A 72 -5.42 15.97 -0.53
CA SER A 72 -5.71 15.23 0.71
C SER A 72 -7.08 15.57 1.33
N PHE A 73 -7.65 16.75 1.03
CA PHE A 73 -9.03 17.08 1.44
C PHE A 73 -10.07 16.17 0.79
N SER A 74 -9.74 15.52 -0.33
CA SER A 74 -10.60 14.50 -0.95
C SER A 74 -10.91 13.34 -0.03
N LEU A 75 -10.05 13.07 0.94
CA LEU A 75 -10.28 12.02 1.92
C LEU A 75 -11.46 12.35 2.83
N ILE A 76 -11.56 13.60 3.29
CA ILE A 76 -12.64 14.03 4.20
C ILE A 76 -13.97 14.00 3.45
N THR A 77 -14.02 14.61 2.26
CA THR A 77 -15.25 14.63 1.44
C THR A 77 -15.69 13.22 1.07
N ALA A 78 -14.75 12.34 0.72
CA ALA A 78 -15.02 10.94 0.41
C ALA A 78 -15.56 10.16 1.61
N LEU A 79 -15.03 10.37 2.82
CA LEU A 79 -15.50 9.68 4.03
C LEU A 79 -16.93 10.08 4.42
N GLU A 80 -17.33 11.32 4.14
CA GLU A 80 -18.68 11.80 4.42
C GLU A 80 -19.73 11.35 3.39
N THR A 81 -19.34 10.84 2.21
CA THR A 81 -20.29 10.53 1.11
C THR A 81 -21.39 9.53 1.45
N PHE A 82 -21.10 8.46 2.20
CA PHE A 82 -22.09 7.46 2.60
C PHE A 82 -22.47 7.57 4.08
N VAL A 83 -21.48 7.76 4.96
CA VAL A 83 -21.74 7.89 6.40
C VAL A 83 -22.51 9.17 6.71
N GLY A 84 -22.24 10.26 5.99
CA GLY A 84 -22.97 11.51 6.16
C GLY A 84 -24.44 11.39 5.75
N GLU A 85 -24.73 10.64 4.68
CA GLU A 85 -26.13 10.33 4.32
C GLU A 85 -26.81 9.41 5.34
N ARG A 86 -26.05 8.49 5.93
CA ARG A 86 -26.52 7.67 7.04
C ARG A 86 -26.87 8.50 8.26
N GLU A 87 -25.99 9.39 8.72
CA GLU A 87 -26.26 10.26 9.88
C GLU A 87 -27.41 11.24 9.62
N ARG A 88 -27.68 11.58 8.36
CA ARG A 88 -28.79 12.45 7.94
C ARG A 88 -30.10 11.69 7.70
N ASN A 89 -30.14 10.38 7.92
CA ASN A 89 -31.29 9.51 7.65
C ASN A 89 -31.83 9.67 6.21
N SER A 90 -30.93 9.68 5.22
CA SER A 90 -31.28 9.79 3.80
C SER A 90 -30.96 8.53 2.98
N LEU A 91 -30.63 7.41 3.64
CA LEU A 91 -30.26 6.16 2.97
C LEU A 91 -31.44 5.50 2.25
N GLU A 92 -32.66 5.68 2.76
CA GLU A 92 -33.89 5.16 2.16
C GLU A 92 -34.13 5.78 0.78
N ALA A 93 -33.76 7.05 0.61
CA ALA A 93 -33.84 7.72 -0.68
C ALA A 93 -32.84 7.14 -1.69
N LEU A 94 -31.64 6.70 -1.25
CA LEU A 94 -30.67 6.01 -2.10
C LEU A 94 -31.17 4.62 -2.53
N LEU A 95 -31.83 3.88 -1.62
CA LEU A 95 -32.40 2.57 -1.95
C LEU A 95 -33.49 2.63 -3.00
N ALA A 96 -34.30 3.68 -2.97
CA ALA A 96 -35.43 3.85 -3.88
C ALA A 96 -34.99 4.28 -5.31
N MET A 97 -33.71 4.62 -5.52
CA MET A 97 -33.23 5.05 -6.84
C MET A 97 -33.15 3.89 -7.83
N PRO A 98 -33.68 4.03 -9.06
CA PRO A 98 -33.61 3.00 -10.09
C PRO A 98 -32.25 3.00 -10.80
N ILE A 99 -31.17 2.91 -10.04
CA ILE A 99 -29.77 2.87 -10.51
C ILE A 99 -29.06 1.63 -9.97
N SER A 100 -28.05 1.17 -10.70
CA SER A 100 -27.23 0.05 -10.22
C SER A 100 -26.24 0.50 -9.15
N ASP A 101 -25.87 -0.43 -8.28
CA ASP A 101 -24.91 -0.22 -7.19
C ASP A 101 -23.55 0.29 -7.67
N GLY A 102 -23.07 -0.22 -8.81
CA GLY A 102 -21.83 0.26 -9.44
C GLY A 102 -21.93 1.69 -10.01
N GLU A 103 -23.09 2.08 -10.55
CA GLU A 103 -23.31 3.46 -11.03
C GLU A 103 -23.39 4.45 -9.87
N LEU A 104 -24.06 4.09 -8.78
CA LEU A 104 -24.10 4.89 -7.56
C LEU A 104 -22.70 5.06 -6.96
N TYR A 105 -21.95 3.95 -6.83
CA TYR A 105 -20.58 3.95 -6.32
C TYR A 105 -19.67 4.87 -7.15
N LEU A 106 -19.68 4.74 -8.48
CA LEU A 106 -18.85 5.59 -9.35
C LEU A 106 -19.30 7.05 -9.36
N GLY A 107 -20.60 7.31 -9.22
CA GLY A 107 -21.14 8.67 -9.09
C GLY A 107 -20.60 9.38 -7.86
N LYS A 108 -20.65 8.69 -6.71
CA LYS A 108 -20.13 9.12 -5.39
C LYS A 108 -18.61 9.25 -5.35
N LEU A 109 -17.92 8.31 -5.98
CA LEU A 109 -16.46 8.36 -6.11
C LEU A 109 -16.04 9.59 -6.93
N SER A 110 -16.71 9.82 -8.05
CA SER A 110 -16.38 10.95 -8.95
C SER A 110 -16.73 12.30 -8.33
N SER A 111 -17.85 12.41 -7.61
CA SER A 111 -18.22 13.65 -6.90
C SER A 111 -17.23 14.00 -5.79
N ALA A 112 -16.77 13.01 -5.02
CA ALA A 112 -15.78 13.23 -3.98
C ALA A 112 -14.38 13.57 -4.53
N LEU A 113 -14.02 13.02 -5.69
CA LEU A 113 -12.72 13.21 -6.31
C LEU A 113 -12.55 14.57 -7.00
N LEU A 114 -13.57 15.02 -7.74
CA LEU A 114 -13.42 16.15 -8.65
C LEU A 114 -13.07 17.49 -7.96
N PRO A 115 -13.80 17.96 -6.93
CA PRO A 115 -13.54 19.28 -6.34
C PRO A 115 -12.11 19.42 -5.75
N PRO A 116 -11.61 18.47 -4.95
CA PRO A 116 -10.24 18.53 -4.43
C PRO A 116 -9.18 18.38 -5.52
N LEU A 117 -9.42 17.57 -6.55
CA LEU A 117 -8.48 17.42 -7.66
C LEU A 117 -8.36 18.72 -8.47
N ILE A 118 -9.49 19.39 -8.75
CA ILE A 118 -9.51 20.71 -9.38
C ILE A 118 -8.78 21.74 -8.51
N SER A 119 -9.00 21.71 -7.18
CA SER A 119 -8.28 22.55 -6.22
C SER A 119 -6.77 22.30 -6.27
N ALA A 120 -6.33 21.05 -6.30
CA ALA A 120 -4.92 20.67 -6.40
C ALA A 120 -4.27 21.14 -7.72
N TYR A 121 -4.94 20.93 -8.85
CA TYR A 121 -4.43 21.42 -10.14
C TYR A 121 -4.40 22.93 -10.22
N THR A 122 -5.39 23.60 -9.64
CA THR A 122 -5.39 25.07 -9.50
C THR A 122 -4.18 25.51 -8.68
N ALA A 123 -3.93 24.86 -7.53
CA ALA A 123 -2.78 25.16 -6.68
C ALA A 123 -1.45 25.02 -7.44
N MET A 124 -1.27 23.91 -8.15
CA MET A 124 -0.08 23.65 -8.96
C MET A 124 0.07 24.66 -10.11
N GLY A 125 -1.04 25.02 -10.77
CA GLY A 125 -1.06 26.03 -11.83
C GLY A 125 -0.69 27.42 -11.32
N VAL A 126 -1.26 27.84 -10.18
CA VAL A 126 -0.92 29.10 -9.52
C VAL A 126 0.55 29.10 -9.09
N PHE A 127 1.06 28.00 -8.51
CA PHE A 127 2.46 27.87 -8.14
C PHE A 127 3.39 28.05 -9.35
N CYS A 128 3.14 27.30 -10.43
CA CYS A 128 3.94 27.37 -11.65
C CYS A 128 3.91 28.77 -12.26
N THR A 129 2.73 29.38 -12.35
CA THR A 129 2.54 30.72 -12.93
C THR A 129 3.24 31.79 -12.09
N ALA A 130 3.06 31.77 -10.77
CA ALA A 130 3.70 32.73 -9.87
C ALA A 130 5.22 32.58 -9.85
N LEU A 131 5.73 31.35 -9.91
CA LEU A 131 7.17 31.09 -9.99
C LEU A 131 7.76 31.53 -11.34
N TRP A 132 7.04 31.28 -12.43
CA TRP A 132 7.45 31.69 -13.78
C TRP A 132 7.51 33.22 -13.91
N LEU A 133 6.52 33.94 -13.39
CA LEU A 133 6.47 35.40 -13.43
C LEU A 133 7.44 36.07 -12.44
N GLY A 134 7.55 35.54 -11.22
CA GLY A 134 8.35 36.14 -10.14
C GLY A 134 9.83 35.74 -10.18
N TYR A 135 10.15 34.50 -10.55
CA TYR A 135 11.49 33.94 -10.52
C TYR A 135 11.76 33.05 -11.75
N PRO A 136 11.78 33.61 -12.98
CA PRO A 136 11.86 32.82 -14.21
C PRO A 136 13.10 31.91 -14.28
N ALA A 137 14.25 32.35 -13.74
CA ALA A 137 15.45 31.54 -13.68
C ALA A 137 15.30 30.32 -12.73
N LEU A 138 14.59 30.50 -11.61
CA LEU A 138 14.30 29.43 -10.67
C LEU A 138 13.29 28.43 -11.26
N PHE A 139 12.28 28.94 -11.97
CA PHE A 139 11.33 28.10 -12.71
C PHE A 139 12.03 27.23 -13.75
N ALA A 140 12.84 27.83 -14.64
CA ALA A 140 13.51 27.11 -15.72
C ALA A 140 14.53 26.07 -15.22
N ARG A 141 15.21 26.35 -14.10
CA ARG A 141 16.15 25.39 -13.48
C ARG A 141 15.43 24.33 -12.65
N GLY A 142 14.32 24.69 -12.02
CA GLY A 142 13.56 23.89 -11.08
C GLY A 142 12.64 22.89 -11.78
N LEU A 143 11.89 23.34 -12.77
CA LEU A 143 10.82 22.57 -13.41
C LEU A 143 11.09 22.39 -14.90
N ASN A 144 10.90 21.17 -15.38
CA ASN A 144 10.79 20.84 -16.80
C ASN A 144 9.38 20.27 -17.08
N ALA A 145 8.98 20.27 -18.36
CA ALA A 145 7.64 19.83 -18.76
C ALA A 145 7.36 18.37 -18.36
N GLU A 146 8.37 17.50 -18.46
CA GLU A 146 8.23 16.09 -18.07
C GLU A 146 7.99 15.92 -16.57
N LEU A 147 8.74 16.61 -15.70
CA LEU A 147 8.53 16.53 -14.25
C LEU A 147 7.19 17.12 -13.84
N ILE A 148 6.76 18.21 -14.48
CA ILE A 148 5.41 18.77 -14.27
C ILE A 148 4.36 17.71 -14.58
N LEU A 149 4.45 17.04 -15.74
CA LEU A 149 3.52 15.98 -16.13
C LEU A 149 3.52 14.82 -15.13
N VAL A 150 4.70 14.34 -14.75
CA VAL A 150 4.87 13.24 -13.78
C VAL A 150 4.26 13.63 -12.43
N VAL A 151 4.54 14.82 -11.91
CA VAL A 151 3.98 15.29 -10.63
C VAL A 151 2.45 15.42 -10.72
N VAL A 152 1.90 15.93 -11.83
CA VAL A 152 0.45 15.97 -12.05
C VAL A 152 -0.13 14.56 -11.96
N LEU A 153 0.42 13.59 -12.69
CA LEU A 153 -0.06 12.19 -12.68
C LEU A 153 0.09 11.53 -11.31
N LEU A 154 1.17 11.81 -10.58
CA LEU A 154 1.38 11.35 -9.21
C LEU A 154 0.30 11.89 -8.26
N ILE A 155 -0.09 13.16 -8.40
CA ILE A 155 -1.18 13.73 -7.61
C ILE A 155 -2.53 13.12 -8.02
N THR A 156 -2.79 12.95 -9.32
CA THR A 156 -4.01 12.31 -9.81
C THR A 156 -4.19 10.91 -9.24
N THR A 157 -3.17 10.06 -9.39
CA THR A 157 -3.23 8.67 -8.97
C THR A 157 -3.35 8.53 -7.46
N LYS A 158 -2.64 9.36 -6.68
CA LYS A 158 -2.81 9.42 -5.22
C LYS A 158 -4.21 9.85 -4.81
N ALA A 159 -4.77 10.88 -5.43
CA ALA A 159 -6.12 11.34 -5.13
C ALA A 159 -7.15 10.22 -5.39
N ILE A 160 -7.04 9.50 -6.50
CA ILE A 160 -7.92 8.37 -6.81
C ILE A 160 -7.76 7.25 -5.76
N VAL A 161 -6.54 6.89 -5.39
CA VAL A 161 -6.27 5.89 -4.34
C VAL A 161 -6.91 6.29 -3.01
N MET A 162 -6.71 7.54 -2.59
CA MET A 162 -7.25 8.05 -1.32
C MET A 162 -8.78 8.04 -1.33
N VAL A 163 -9.41 8.55 -2.39
CA VAL A 163 -10.87 8.60 -2.51
C VAL A 163 -11.47 7.20 -2.60
N ALA A 164 -10.94 6.33 -3.47
CA ALA A 164 -11.43 4.96 -3.59
C ALA A 164 -11.36 4.22 -2.25
N SER A 165 -10.25 4.38 -1.51
CA SER A 165 -10.09 3.82 -0.17
C SER A 165 -11.10 4.41 0.82
N ALA A 166 -11.25 5.73 0.86
CA ALA A 166 -12.17 6.40 1.78
C ALA A 166 -13.63 6.05 1.52
N VAL A 167 -14.06 5.96 0.26
CA VAL A 167 -15.43 5.59 -0.10
C VAL A 167 -15.74 4.17 0.39
N ILE A 168 -14.79 3.24 0.28
CA ILE A 168 -14.94 1.87 0.80
C ILE A 168 -15.02 1.87 2.33
N ILE A 169 -14.15 2.62 3.01
CA ILE A 169 -14.19 2.77 4.47
C ILE A 169 -15.55 3.36 4.89
N SER A 170 -15.98 4.44 4.23
CA SER A 170 -17.25 5.14 4.45
C SER A 170 -18.44 4.17 4.39
N SER A 171 -18.49 3.32 3.37
CA SER A 171 -19.57 2.32 3.23
C SER A 171 -19.62 1.27 4.35
N HIS A 172 -18.53 1.10 5.11
CA HIS A 172 -18.44 0.09 6.16
C HIS A 172 -18.42 0.66 7.58
N THR A 173 -18.32 1.98 7.74
CA THR A 173 -18.34 2.66 9.04
C THR A 173 -19.72 3.18 9.41
N THR A 174 -20.01 3.24 10.71
CA THR A 174 -21.34 3.63 11.22
C THR A 174 -21.46 5.10 11.61
N SER A 175 -20.35 5.81 11.82
CA SER A 175 -20.34 7.22 12.24
C SER A 175 -19.22 8.01 11.57
N VAL A 176 -19.47 9.29 11.29
CA VAL A 176 -18.53 10.19 10.62
C VAL A 176 -17.26 10.33 11.47
N ARG A 177 -17.40 10.33 12.81
CA ARG A 177 -16.26 10.36 13.72
C ARG A 177 -15.36 9.12 13.58
N ALA A 178 -15.95 7.92 13.50
CA ALA A 178 -15.17 6.70 13.29
C ALA A 178 -14.51 6.68 11.91
N ALA A 179 -15.22 7.12 10.87
CA ALA A 179 -14.68 7.27 9.53
C ALA A 179 -13.46 8.20 9.50
N ASN A 180 -13.56 9.36 10.16
CA ASN A 180 -12.46 10.32 10.26
C ASN A 180 -11.23 9.79 11.02
N LEU A 181 -11.41 8.93 12.03
CA LEU A 181 -10.27 8.24 12.67
C LEU A 181 -9.58 7.27 11.70
N LEU A 182 -10.37 6.57 10.88
CA LEU A 182 -9.85 5.63 9.88
C LEU A 182 -9.19 6.34 8.69
N ALA A 183 -9.47 7.62 8.46
CA ALA A 183 -8.78 8.45 7.48
C ALA A 183 -7.25 8.37 7.60
N SER A 184 -6.75 8.30 8.83
CA SER A 184 -5.31 8.20 9.12
C SER A 184 -4.65 6.97 8.47
N PHE A 185 -5.38 5.85 8.33
CA PHE A 185 -4.88 4.64 7.67
C PHE A 185 -4.71 4.78 6.16
N VAL A 186 -5.38 5.76 5.55
CA VAL A 186 -5.23 6.07 4.11
C VAL A 186 -4.22 7.19 3.91
N LEU A 187 -4.26 8.22 4.76
CA LEU A 187 -3.41 9.39 4.65
C LEU A 187 -1.94 9.07 4.96
N LEU A 188 -1.66 8.33 6.03
CA LEU A 188 -0.29 8.07 6.48
C LEU A 188 0.53 7.31 5.42
N PRO A 189 0.07 6.17 4.85
CA PRO A 189 0.81 5.50 3.78
C PRO A 189 1.03 6.39 2.56
N THR A 190 0.03 7.16 2.16
CA THR A 190 0.12 8.07 1.02
C THR A 190 1.14 9.18 1.29
N ALA A 191 1.18 9.72 2.51
CA ALA A 191 2.17 10.70 2.94
C ALA A 191 3.59 10.11 2.98
N THR A 192 3.76 8.84 3.39
CA THR A 192 5.06 8.15 3.30
C THR A 192 5.54 8.04 1.86
N ILE A 193 4.65 7.73 0.91
CA ILE A 193 5.00 7.71 -0.52
C ILE A 193 5.47 9.10 -0.99
N VAL A 194 4.76 10.18 -0.60
CA VAL A 194 5.17 11.56 -0.91
C VAL A 194 6.55 11.89 -0.33
N GLN A 195 6.88 11.42 0.88
CA GLN A 195 8.20 11.60 1.47
C GLN A 195 9.29 10.86 0.68
N LEU A 196 9.03 9.64 0.22
CA LEU A 196 9.97 8.89 -0.62
C LEU A 196 10.18 9.57 -1.98
N GLU A 197 9.11 10.06 -2.60
CA GLU A 197 9.18 10.85 -3.83
C GLU A 197 9.98 12.14 -3.65
N ALA A 198 9.85 12.81 -2.50
CA ALA A 198 10.64 13.99 -2.18
C ALA A 198 12.14 13.70 -2.24
N ILE A 199 12.59 12.59 -1.66
CA ILE A 199 14.00 12.16 -1.70
C ILE A 199 14.46 11.96 -3.14
N LEU A 200 13.65 11.29 -3.98
CA LEU A 200 13.97 11.04 -5.39
C LEU A 200 14.02 12.33 -6.22
N ILE A 201 13.06 13.22 -6.01
CA ILE A 201 12.93 14.50 -6.73
C ILE A 201 14.07 15.44 -6.37
N ILE A 202 14.39 15.58 -5.09
CA ILE A 202 15.46 16.47 -4.61
C ILE A 202 16.83 15.92 -5.02
N GLY A 203 17.02 14.60 -4.98
CA GLY A 203 18.27 13.95 -5.35
C GLY A 203 18.67 14.08 -6.82
N ARG A 204 17.75 14.48 -7.72
CA ARG A 204 17.98 14.77 -9.15
C ARG A 204 18.94 13.83 -9.89
N THR A 205 18.85 12.53 -9.61
CA THR A 205 19.66 11.55 -10.33
C THR A 205 19.17 11.44 -11.77
N GLU A 206 20.04 11.15 -12.74
CA GLU A 206 19.73 11.12 -14.19
C GLU A 206 18.50 10.26 -14.52
N ARG A 207 18.23 9.23 -13.72
CA ARG A 207 17.12 8.29 -13.93
C ARG A 207 15.96 8.49 -12.94
N ALA A 208 15.97 9.50 -12.07
CA ALA A 208 14.93 9.70 -11.04
C ALA A 208 13.51 9.79 -11.64
N LEU A 209 13.38 10.40 -12.81
CA LEU A 209 12.13 10.49 -13.57
C LEU A 209 11.57 9.10 -13.92
N SER A 210 12.43 8.16 -14.31
CA SER A 210 12.01 6.79 -14.65
C SER A 210 11.39 6.05 -13.46
N VAL A 211 11.95 6.21 -12.25
CA VAL A 211 11.34 5.62 -11.03
C VAL A 211 10.02 6.30 -10.69
N LEU A 212 9.89 7.62 -10.86
CA LEU A 212 8.62 8.30 -10.64
C LEU A 212 7.52 7.78 -11.59
N TRP A 213 7.85 7.50 -12.86
CA TRP A 213 6.93 6.86 -13.80
C TRP A 213 6.50 5.45 -13.36
N ILE A 214 7.42 4.65 -12.80
CA ILE A 214 7.09 3.35 -12.21
C ILE A 214 6.13 3.53 -11.02
N ILE A 215 6.35 4.53 -10.16
CA ILE A 215 5.45 4.83 -9.06
C ILE A 215 4.05 5.22 -9.57
N VAL A 216 3.96 6.05 -10.62
CA VAL A 216 2.68 6.37 -11.29
C VAL A 216 1.97 5.09 -11.76
N LEU A 217 2.69 4.16 -12.40
CA LEU A 217 2.13 2.90 -12.88
C LEU A 217 1.61 2.02 -11.72
N LEU A 218 2.37 1.90 -10.64
CA LEU A 218 1.98 1.14 -9.44
C LEU A 218 0.74 1.74 -8.77
N LEU A 219 0.72 3.06 -8.57
CA LEU A 219 -0.43 3.76 -8.00
C LEU A 219 -1.66 3.65 -8.90
N SER A 220 -1.50 3.72 -10.22
CA SER A 220 -2.59 3.53 -11.19
C SER A 220 -3.18 2.12 -11.12
N THR A 221 -2.30 1.11 -10.99
CA THR A 221 -2.72 -0.29 -10.84
C THR A 221 -3.50 -0.48 -9.54
N MET A 222 -3.01 0.09 -8.43
CA MET A 222 -3.68 0.06 -7.15
C MET A 222 -5.03 0.80 -7.19
N ALA A 223 -5.10 1.95 -7.85
CA ALA A 223 -6.34 2.70 -8.05
C ALA A 223 -7.40 1.87 -8.79
N ILE A 224 -7.02 1.22 -9.91
CA ILE A 224 -7.92 0.34 -10.67
C ILE A 224 -8.40 -0.82 -9.81
N ALA A 225 -7.50 -1.45 -9.04
CA ALA A 225 -7.85 -2.55 -8.14
C ALA A 225 -8.86 -2.09 -7.08
N LEU A 226 -8.59 -0.98 -6.39
CA LEU A 226 -9.48 -0.43 -5.37
C LEU A 226 -10.87 -0.07 -5.93
N ILE A 227 -10.94 0.57 -7.09
CA ILE A 227 -12.22 0.92 -7.73
C ILE A 227 -13.02 -0.34 -8.07
N ARG A 228 -12.38 -1.34 -8.70
CA ARG A 228 -13.04 -2.60 -9.05
C ARG A 228 -13.55 -3.33 -7.83
N THR A 229 -12.73 -3.39 -6.80
CA THR A 229 -13.05 -4.05 -5.54
C THR A 229 -14.17 -3.31 -4.80
N GLY A 230 -14.13 -1.97 -4.74
CA GLY A 230 -15.20 -1.16 -4.13
C GLY A 230 -16.56 -1.32 -4.82
N MET A 231 -16.58 -1.39 -6.16
CA MET A 231 -17.82 -1.67 -6.91
C MET A 231 -18.41 -3.05 -6.59
N GLY A 232 -17.55 -4.05 -6.33
CA GLY A 232 -18.01 -5.40 -5.94
C GLY A 232 -18.42 -5.51 -4.48
N ALA A 233 -17.85 -4.67 -3.61
CA ALA A 233 -18.15 -4.59 -2.18
C ALA A 233 -19.50 -3.93 -1.89
N PHE A 234 -19.86 -2.96 -2.72
CA PHE A 234 -20.96 -2.07 -2.47
C PHE A 234 -22.29 -2.80 -2.68
N ASN A 235 -23.02 -3.01 -1.57
CA ASN A 235 -24.38 -3.50 -1.57
C ASN A 235 -25.23 -2.55 -0.71
N ARG A 236 -26.16 -1.85 -1.36
CA ARG A 236 -26.98 -0.81 -0.72
C ARG A 236 -27.87 -1.34 0.41
N GLU A 237 -28.33 -2.59 0.33
CA GLU A 237 -29.22 -3.20 1.33
C GLU A 237 -28.46 -3.56 2.62
N GLU A 238 -27.19 -3.94 2.50
CA GLU A 238 -26.37 -4.31 3.66
C GLU A 238 -26.03 -3.09 4.52
N ILE A 239 -25.95 -1.89 3.93
CA ILE A 239 -25.68 -0.63 4.63
C ILE A 239 -26.77 -0.32 5.68
N LEU A 240 -28.04 -0.63 5.38
CA LEU A 240 -29.19 -0.40 6.25
C LEU A 240 -29.40 -1.49 7.31
N SER A 241 -29.09 -2.75 6.98
CA SER A 241 -29.23 -3.88 7.92
C SER A 241 -28.38 -3.76 9.19
N ARG A 242 -27.40 -2.84 9.21
CA ARG A 242 -26.42 -2.65 10.29
C ARG A 242 -26.88 -1.68 11.39
N GLU A 243 -28.18 -1.43 11.55
CA GLU A 243 -28.71 -0.63 12.66
C GLU A 243 -28.67 -1.33 14.03
N HIS A 244 -28.54 -2.67 14.07
CA HIS A 244 -28.82 -3.43 15.29
C HIS A 244 -27.79 -4.51 15.69
N GLU A 245 -26.55 -4.49 15.19
CA GLU A 245 -25.53 -5.42 15.66
C GLU A 245 -24.96 -4.97 17.02
N GLN A 246 -25.65 -5.30 18.11
CA GLN A 246 -25.02 -5.34 19.43
C GLN A 246 -23.87 -6.36 19.38
N LEU A 247 -22.66 -5.92 19.71
CA LEU A 247 -21.46 -6.79 19.76
C LEU A 247 -21.64 -7.89 20.82
N ASN A 248 -22.18 -9.03 20.40
CA ASN A 248 -22.25 -10.21 21.26
C ASN A 248 -20.91 -10.94 21.25
N LEU A 249 -19.99 -10.53 22.13
CA LEU A 249 -18.63 -11.10 22.25
C LEU A 249 -18.65 -12.63 22.43
N ARG A 250 -19.68 -13.17 23.08
CA ARG A 250 -19.81 -14.63 23.25
C ARG A 250 -20.09 -15.32 21.91
N GLN A 251 -20.94 -14.73 21.07
CA GLN A 251 -21.23 -15.24 19.74
C GLN A 251 -20.00 -15.11 18.82
N VAL A 252 -19.32 -13.96 18.82
CA VAL A 252 -18.06 -13.77 18.08
C VAL A 252 -17.03 -14.83 18.48
N GLY A 253 -16.84 -15.05 19.79
CA GLY A 253 -15.91 -16.07 20.28
C GLY A 253 -16.30 -17.51 19.91
N ARG A 254 -17.60 -17.83 19.82
CA ARG A 254 -18.07 -19.14 19.34
C ARG A 254 -17.81 -19.31 17.85
N THR A 255 -18.20 -18.34 17.02
CA THR A 255 -17.98 -18.39 15.57
C THR A 255 -16.50 -18.45 15.22
N TRP A 256 -15.65 -17.69 15.94
CA TRP A 256 -14.19 -17.77 15.82
C TRP A 256 -13.68 -19.19 16.10
N LYS A 257 -14.11 -19.78 17.23
CA LYS A 257 -13.70 -21.15 17.59
C LYS A 257 -14.15 -22.16 16.54
N THR A 258 -15.32 -21.99 15.94
CA THR A 258 -15.81 -22.84 14.85
C THR A 258 -14.88 -22.75 13.64
N PHE A 259 -14.60 -21.54 13.13
CA PHE A 259 -13.71 -21.32 11.98
C PHE A 259 -12.26 -21.73 12.25
N PHE A 260 -11.79 -21.59 13.49
CA PHE A 260 -10.45 -22.03 13.88
C PHE A 260 -10.35 -23.56 14.00
N ARG A 261 -11.42 -24.26 14.37
CA ARG A 261 -11.36 -25.71 14.59
C ARG A 261 -11.39 -26.52 13.32
N GLU A 262 -12.12 -26.06 12.30
CA GLU A 262 -12.30 -26.74 11.03
C GLU A 262 -12.19 -25.70 9.92
N TYR A 263 -11.50 -26.04 8.84
CA TYR A 263 -11.51 -25.23 7.63
C TYR A 263 -12.66 -25.69 6.72
N GLN A 264 -13.48 -24.72 6.31
CA GLN A 264 -14.42 -24.82 5.21
C GLN A 264 -14.21 -23.61 4.29
N PRO A 265 -14.52 -23.71 2.99
CA PRO A 265 -14.46 -22.57 2.08
C PRO A 265 -15.27 -21.38 2.58
N ALA A 266 -14.81 -20.17 2.26
CA ALA A 266 -15.53 -18.95 2.63
C ALA A 266 -16.92 -18.93 1.95
N GLY A 267 -17.98 -18.68 2.73
CA GLY A 267 -19.38 -18.74 2.27
C GLY A 267 -20.22 -19.88 2.89
N VAL A 268 -19.58 -20.89 3.49
CA VAL A 268 -20.28 -21.97 4.21
C VAL A 268 -20.73 -21.49 5.59
N ALA A 269 -22.03 -21.48 5.86
CA ALA A 269 -22.59 -20.90 7.08
C ALA A 269 -22.09 -21.63 8.36
N PRO A 270 -21.88 -20.92 9.50
CA PRO A 270 -21.26 -21.50 10.70
C PRO A 270 -21.98 -22.72 11.31
N ASP A 271 -23.28 -22.84 11.07
CA ASP A 271 -24.15 -23.95 11.47
C ASP A 271 -23.90 -25.23 10.66
N GLN A 272 -23.33 -25.12 9.46
CA GLN A 272 -23.00 -26.26 8.60
C GLN A 272 -21.63 -26.87 8.92
N TYR A 273 -20.86 -26.26 9.82
CA TYR A 273 -19.57 -26.80 10.28
C TYR A 273 -19.80 -28.04 11.13
N ARG A 274 -18.96 -29.06 10.94
CA ARG A 274 -18.97 -30.22 11.82
C ARG A 274 -18.28 -29.80 13.11
N HIS A 275 -18.90 -30.04 14.27
CA HIS A 275 -18.33 -29.66 15.57
C HIS A 275 -17.13 -30.53 15.98
N ASP A 276 -16.25 -30.86 15.04
CA ASP A 276 -15.07 -31.68 15.25
C ASP A 276 -13.99 -30.92 16.00
N ARG A 277 -13.19 -31.66 16.78
CA ARG A 277 -12.01 -31.10 17.45
C ARG A 277 -10.91 -30.80 16.44
N PHE A 278 -10.14 -29.74 16.67
CA PHE A 278 -8.95 -29.45 15.87
C PHE A 278 -7.93 -30.59 16.02
N THR A 279 -7.38 -31.06 14.89
CA THR A 279 -6.32 -32.09 14.87
C THR A 279 -5.23 -31.69 13.88
N ALA A 280 -3.98 -31.58 14.33
CA ALA A 280 -2.85 -31.16 13.49
C ALA A 280 -2.66 -32.06 12.26
N GLY A 281 -2.82 -33.38 12.41
CA GLY A 281 -2.73 -34.33 11.29
C GLY A 281 -3.79 -34.09 10.20
N ARG A 282 -5.02 -33.71 10.58
CA ARG A 282 -6.08 -33.32 9.63
C ARG A 282 -5.73 -32.01 8.95
N PHE A 283 -5.22 -31.05 9.73
CA PHE A 283 -4.80 -29.74 9.22
C PHE A 283 -3.74 -29.88 8.11
N TYR A 284 -2.62 -30.55 8.38
CA TYR A 284 -1.54 -30.67 7.38
C TYR A 284 -1.93 -31.52 6.17
N ARG A 285 -2.72 -32.58 6.34
CA ARG A 285 -3.07 -33.51 5.25
C ARG A 285 -4.22 -33.02 4.37
N HIS A 286 -5.20 -32.31 4.92
CA HIS A 286 -6.44 -31.97 4.21
C HIS A 286 -6.74 -30.46 4.22
N GLU A 287 -6.69 -29.80 5.38
CA GLU A 287 -7.08 -28.38 5.47
C GLU A 287 -6.07 -27.45 4.80
N LEU A 288 -4.76 -27.64 5.04
CA LEU A 288 -3.72 -26.76 4.50
C LEU A 288 -3.64 -26.82 2.96
N PRO A 289 -3.66 -28.01 2.30
CA PRO A 289 -3.71 -28.05 0.84
C PRO A 289 -4.96 -27.40 0.25
N ALA A 290 -6.12 -27.56 0.90
CA ALA A 290 -7.36 -26.92 0.46
C ALA A 290 -7.29 -25.39 0.63
N LEU A 291 -6.78 -24.92 1.76
CA LEU A 291 -6.53 -23.52 2.03
C LEU A 291 -5.55 -22.92 1.01
N LEU A 292 -4.44 -23.58 0.69
CA LEU A 292 -3.53 -23.11 -0.37
C LEU A 292 -4.21 -23.00 -1.74
N ARG A 293 -5.22 -23.83 -2.04
CA ARG A 293 -6.01 -23.73 -3.28
C ARG A 293 -6.93 -22.50 -3.26
N ASP A 294 -7.59 -22.22 -2.14
CA ASP A 294 -8.40 -21.00 -1.99
C ASP A 294 -7.56 -19.73 -2.05
N TYR A 295 -6.31 -19.80 -1.57
CA TYR A 295 -5.41 -18.65 -1.53
C TYR A 295 -4.57 -18.48 -2.81
N ARG A 296 -4.86 -19.22 -3.89
CA ARG A 296 -4.14 -19.11 -5.18
C ARG A 296 -4.07 -17.69 -5.73
N LEU A 297 -5.18 -16.95 -5.65
CA LEU A 297 -5.25 -15.59 -6.17
C LEU A 297 -4.47 -14.60 -5.27
N PRO A 298 -4.64 -14.60 -3.93
CA PRO A 298 -3.74 -13.86 -3.03
C PRO A 298 -2.26 -14.24 -3.17
N LEU A 299 -1.94 -15.53 -3.37
CA LEU A 299 -0.58 -16.00 -3.63
C LEU A 299 -0.03 -15.47 -4.95
N LEU A 300 -0.84 -15.45 -6.01
CA LEU A 300 -0.46 -14.85 -7.29
C LEU A 300 -0.15 -13.36 -7.11
N VAL A 301 -0.96 -12.64 -6.33
CA VAL A 301 -0.70 -11.21 -6.03
C VAL A 301 0.60 -11.04 -5.23
N ALA A 302 0.87 -11.90 -4.24
CA ALA A 302 2.13 -11.89 -3.50
C ALA A 302 3.35 -12.22 -4.40
N LEU A 303 3.18 -13.15 -5.36
CA LEU A 303 4.21 -13.47 -6.36
C LEU A 303 4.46 -12.31 -7.32
N ILE A 304 3.41 -11.62 -7.76
CA ILE A 304 3.53 -10.39 -8.56
C ILE A 304 4.30 -9.33 -7.78
N ALA A 305 4.03 -9.20 -6.47
CA ALA A 305 4.77 -8.28 -5.60
C ALA A 305 6.25 -8.65 -5.50
N ALA A 306 6.58 -9.92 -5.30
CA ALA A 306 7.97 -10.39 -5.28
C ALA A 306 8.66 -10.15 -6.63
N ALA A 307 8.00 -10.46 -7.75
CA ALA A 307 8.55 -10.26 -9.09
C ALA A 307 8.77 -8.77 -9.39
N SER A 308 7.80 -7.90 -9.06
CA SER A 308 7.96 -6.45 -9.20
C SER A 308 9.06 -5.91 -8.29
N GLY A 309 9.22 -6.50 -7.10
CA GLY A 309 10.34 -6.30 -6.19
C GLY A 309 11.68 -6.59 -6.85
N VAL A 310 11.92 -7.83 -7.28
CA VAL A 310 13.19 -8.22 -7.93
C VAL A 310 13.50 -7.34 -9.14
N LEU A 311 12.52 -7.13 -10.01
CA LEU A 311 12.70 -6.32 -11.22
C LEU A 311 12.96 -4.86 -10.88
N GLY A 312 12.21 -4.29 -9.94
CA GLY A 312 12.37 -2.90 -9.49
C GLY A 312 13.69 -2.66 -8.78
N GLY A 313 14.05 -3.55 -7.84
CA GLY A 313 15.34 -3.53 -7.15
C GLY A 313 16.50 -3.73 -8.11
N GLY A 314 16.39 -4.71 -9.01
CA GLY A 314 17.37 -4.98 -10.05
C GLY A 314 17.58 -3.78 -10.97
N TYR A 315 16.48 -3.18 -11.43
CA TYR A 315 16.51 -1.92 -12.18
C TYR A 315 17.25 -0.86 -11.38
N VAL A 316 16.84 -0.59 -10.13
CA VAL A 316 17.46 0.41 -9.26
C VAL A 316 18.97 0.15 -9.08
N GLY A 317 19.39 -1.09 -8.80
CA GLY A 317 20.80 -1.41 -8.54
C GLY A 317 21.70 -1.35 -9.77
N ASN A 318 21.15 -1.49 -10.98
CA ASN A 318 21.85 -1.26 -12.25
C ASN A 318 21.86 0.23 -12.68
N THR A 319 21.00 1.03 -12.04
CA THR A 319 20.59 2.35 -12.51
C THR A 319 21.09 3.47 -11.64
N TYR A 320 21.12 3.24 -10.34
CA TYR A 320 21.55 4.19 -9.34
C TYR A 320 22.71 3.61 -8.55
N ARG A 321 23.80 4.36 -8.46
CA ARG A 321 24.77 4.16 -7.38
C ARG A 321 24.25 4.89 -6.17
N LEU A 322 24.06 4.16 -5.07
CA LEU A 322 23.63 4.72 -3.80
C LEU A 322 24.86 4.76 -2.87
N PRO A 323 25.60 5.88 -2.75
CA PRO A 323 26.85 5.93 -2.00
C PRO A 323 26.71 5.50 -0.54
N MET A 324 25.54 5.76 0.04
CA MET A 324 25.17 5.32 1.38
C MET A 324 25.18 3.79 1.56
N LEU A 325 25.07 3.03 0.46
CA LEU A 325 25.09 1.56 0.46
C LEU A 325 26.42 0.98 -0.03
N ASP A 326 27.39 1.81 -0.45
CA ASP A 326 28.67 1.30 -0.95
C ASP A 326 29.46 0.57 0.14
N ALA A 327 29.41 1.07 1.39
CA ALA A 327 30.02 0.39 2.53
C ALA A 327 29.39 -0.99 2.79
N TYR A 328 28.06 -1.11 2.64
CA TYR A 328 27.36 -2.38 2.76
C TYR A 328 27.77 -3.36 1.65
N LEU A 329 27.81 -2.89 0.40
CA LEU A 329 28.21 -3.70 -0.75
C LEU A 329 29.68 -4.15 -0.67
N ASN A 330 30.57 -3.30 -0.15
CA ASN A 330 31.98 -3.64 0.06
C ASN A 330 32.19 -4.67 1.18
N ASN A 331 31.23 -4.77 2.12
CA ASN A 331 31.28 -5.74 3.21
C ASN A 331 30.68 -7.11 2.84
N VAL A 332 30.20 -7.29 1.61
CA VAL A 332 29.74 -8.59 1.11
C VAL A 332 30.90 -9.60 1.16
N GLY A 333 30.64 -10.79 1.71
CA GLY A 333 31.65 -11.82 2.01
C GLY A 333 32.14 -11.82 3.45
N ASN A 334 31.82 -10.80 4.25
CA ASN A 334 32.22 -10.69 5.66
C ASN A 334 31.00 -10.78 6.60
N PRO A 335 30.48 -12.00 6.87
CA PRO A 335 29.31 -12.17 7.71
C PRO A 335 29.66 -12.09 9.20
N PRO A 336 28.69 -11.72 10.06
CA PRO A 336 28.85 -11.81 11.50
C PRO A 336 29.15 -13.25 11.94
N LEU A 337 29.67 -13.41 13.16
CA LEU A 337 29.88 -14.74 13.75
C LEU A 337 28.54 -15.47 13.92
N PRO A 338 28.48 -16.78 13.64
CA PRO A 338 27.31 -17.59 13.94
C PRO A 338 26.89 -17.41 15.40
N SER A 339 25.65 -17.06 15.65
CA SER A 339 25.15 -16.92 17.02
C SER A 339 23.67 -17.22 17.13
N LEU A 340 23.31 -17.95 18.18
CA LEU A 340 21.92 -18.30 18.47
C LEU A 340 21.10 -17.04 18.81
N GLY A 341 21.72 -16.07 19.49
CA GLY A 341 21.07 -14.79 19.81
C GLY A 341 20.68 -14.00 18.56
N LEU A 342 21.59 -13.87 17.57
CA LEU A 342 21.30 -13.23 16.30
C LEU A 342 20.21 -14.00 15.54
N ALA A 343 20.31 -15.33 15.48
CA ALA A 343 19.34 -16.20 14.81
C ALA A 343 17.91 -15.98 15.33
N LEU A 344 17.73 -15.96 16.65
CA LEU A 344 16.43 -15.73 17.28
C LEU A 344 15.93 -14.29 17.08
N LEU A 345 16.84 -13.30 17.05
CA LEU A 345 16.49 -11.90 16.78
C LEU A 345 16.01 -11.72 15.34
N ILE A 346 16.68 -12.34 14.37
CA ILE A 346 16.27 -12.34 12.96
C ILE A 346 14.89 -12.99 12.84
N ALA A 347 14.70 -14.19 13.39
CA ALA A 347 13.40 -14.87 13.39
C ALA A 347 12.29 -14.00 14.00
N ALA A 348 12.54 -13.39 15.16
CA ALA A 348 11.59 -12.51 15.82
C ALA A 348 11.26 -11.27 14.98
N ASN A 349 12.24 -10.68 14.32
CA ASN A 349 12.04 -9.55 13.43
C ASN A 349 11.16 -9.92 12.23
N ASN A 350 11.45 -11.04 11.56
CA ASN A 350 10.72 -11.46 10.37
C ASN A 350 9.28 -11.85 10.72
N ILE A 351 9.08 -12.56 11.84
CA ILE A 351 7.75 -12.82 12.43
C ILE A 351 7.00 -11.50 12.69
N ARG A 352 7.66 -10.53 13.35
CA ARG A 352 7.05 -9.24 13.68
C ARG A 352 6.62 -8.47 12.43
N VAL A 353 7.52 -8.33 11.44
CA VAL A 353 7.24 -7.60 10.19
C VAL A 353 6.11 -8.27 9.42
N ALA A 354 6.16 -9.59 9.25
CA ALA A 354 5.15 -10.35 8.52
C ALA A 354 3.77 -10.36 9.23
N ALA A 355 3.75 -10.44 10.57
CA ALA A 355 2.51 -10.42 11.35
C ALA A 355 1.86 -9.04 11.33
N LEU A 356 2.64 -7.99 11.62
CA LEU A 356 2.14 -6.61 11.64
C LEU A 356 1.66 -6.17 10.26
N SER A 357 2.41 -6.46 9.19
CA SER A 357 1.99 -6.10 7.83
C SER A 357 0.67 -6.77 7.44
N SER A 358 0.46 -8.02 7.86
CA SER A 358 -0.76 -8.76 7.58
C SER A 358 -1.96 -8.27 8.39
N ILE A 359 -1.76 -7.88 9.65
CA ILE A 359 -2.82 -7.31 10.48
C ILE A 359 -3.18 -5.91 9.99
N PHE A 360 -2.19 -5.07 9.72
CA PHE A 360 -2.43 -3.71 9.20
C PHE A 360 -3.01 -3.72 7.78
N SER A 361 -2.83 -4.80 7.03
CA SER A 361 -3.49 -4.99 5.75
C SER A 361 -5.01 -4.99 5.83
N LEU A 362 -5.61 -5.26 7.00
CA LEU A 362 -7.04 -5.07 7.21
C LEU A 362 -7.45 -3.61 6.97
N PHE A 363 -6.63 -2.64 7.38
CA PHE A 363 -6.98 -1.22 7.30
C PHE A 363 -6.59 -0.57 5.97
N VAL A 364 -5.67 -1.19 5.22
CA VAL A 364 -5.15 -0.67 3.95
C VAL A 364 -5.34 -1.70 2.82
N PHE A 365 -6.40 -2.51 2.93
CA PHE A 365 -6.89 -3.37 1.85
C PHE A 365 -5.84 -4.28 1.20
N GLY A 366 -4.95 -4.87 2.01
CA GLY A 366 -3.90 -5.77 1.53
C GLY A 366 -2.60 -5.09 1.07
N ALA A 367 -2.55 -3.76 0.99
CA ALA A 367 -1.40 -3.03 0.45
C ALA A 367 -0.11 -3.26 1.27
N PHE A 368 -0.19 -3.29 2.60
CA PHE A 368 1.00 -3.54 3.43
C PHE A 368 1.56 -4.96 3.24
N ALA A 369 0.69 -5.96 3.17
CA ALA A 369 1.08 -7.33 2.90
C ALA A 369 1.66 -7.51 1.48
N PHE A 370 1.21 -6.69 0.52
CA PHE A 370 1.84 -6.61 -0.81
C PHE A 370 3.26 -6.01 -0.74
N LEU A 371 3.46 -4.94 0.03
CA LEU A 371 4.73 -4.23 0.09
C LEU A 371 5.88 -5.05 0.70
N VAL A 372 5.61 -5.90 1.69
CA VAL A 372 6.67 -6.69 2.36
C VAL A 372 7.48 -7.57 1.39
N PRO A 373 6.87 -8.49 0.61
CA PRO A 373 7.61 -9.25 -0.39
C PRO A 373 8.19 -8.34 -1.49
N ALA A 374 7.50 -7.28 -1.91
CA ALA A 374 8.06 -6.35 -2.90
C ALA A 374 9.39 -5.73 -2.43
N VAL A 375 9.46 -5.26 -1.18
CA VAL A 375 10.67 -4.66 -0.61
C VAL A 375 11.76 -5.71 -0.38
N ALA A 376 11.43 -6.86 0.21
CA ALA A 376 12.41 -7.92 0.48
C ALA A 376 13.08 -8.42 -0.81
N PHE A 377 12.28 -8.68 -1.84
CA PHE A 377 12.80 -9.10 -3.14
C PHE A 377 13.48 -7.96 -3.91
N ALA A 378 13.09 -6.70 -3.69
CA ALA A 378 13.82 -5.55 -4.23
C ALA A 378 15.23 -5.42 -3.64
N GLN A 379 15.43 -5.72 -2.35
CA GLN A 379 16.77 -5.73 -1.76
C GLN A 379 17.66 -6.79 -2.41
N ILE A 380 17.13 -8.00 -2.65
CA ILE A 380 17.85 -9.07 -3.34
C ILE A 380 18.21 -8.63 -4.77
N GLY A 381 17.24 -8.11 -5.52
CA GLY A 381 17.44 -7.62 -6.89
C GLY A 381 18.48 -6.51 -6.96
N PHE A 382 18.41 -5.55 -6.03
CA PHE A 382 19.33 -4.43 -5.93
C PHE A 382 20.77 -4.88 -5.70
N VAL A 383 21.01 -5.72 -4.68
CA VAL A 383 22.38 -6.18 -4.37
C VAL A 383 22.94 -7.01 -5.52
N ALA A 384 22.14 -7.92 -6.10
CA ALA A 384 22.57 -8.74 -7.21
C ALA A 384 22.95 -7.91 -8.45
N SER A 385 22.14 -6.90 -8.83
CA SER A 385 22.47 -6.05 -9.98
C SER A 385 23.62 -5.09 -9.71
N SER A 386 23.72 -4.52 -8.50
CA SER A 386 24.86 -3.67 -8.14
C SER A 386 26.20 -4.42 -8.10
N LEU A 387 26.19 -5.71 -7.73
CA LEU A 387 27.39 -6.56 -7.81
C LEU A 387 27.78 -6.87 -9.27
N ALA A 388 26.80 -7.13 -10.13
CA ALA A 388 27.02 -7.31 -11.57
C ALA A 388 27.66 -6.05 -12.20
N ASP A 389 27.14 -4.88 -11.88
CA ASP A 389 27.65 -3.58 -12.35
C ASP A 389 29.08 -3.28 -11.89
N ARG A 390 29.53 -3.92 -10.80
CA ARG A 390 30.90 -3.84 -10.30
C ARG A 390 31.85 -4.86 -10.97
N GLY A 391 31.45 -5.42 -12.11
CA GLY A 391 32.23 -6.39 -12.89
C GLY A 391 31.98 -7.85 -12.51
N GLY A 392 30.93 -8.12 -11.73
CA GLY A 392 30.53 -9.47 -11.35
C GLY A 392 29.89 -10.27 -12.49
N SER A 393 30.22 -11.55 -12.59
CA SER A 393 29.61 -12.48 -13.56
C SER A 393 28.57 -13.38 -12.90
N TRP A 394 27.44 -13.61 -13.57
CA TRP A 394 26.47 -14.66 -13.20
C TRP A 394 26.97 -16.07 -13.55
N LEU A 395 27.96 -16.18 -14.43
CA LEU A 395 28.48 -17.45 -14.95
C LEU A 395 29.77 -17.91 -14.25
N ALA A 396 30.42 -17.02 -13.52
CA ALA A 396 31.64 -17.31 -12.77
C ALA A 396 31.48 -16.86 -11.32
N LEU A 397 31.92 -17.72 -10.39
CA LEU A 397 31.98 -17.40 -8.97
C LEU A 397 33.16 -16.45 -8.69
N GLY A 398 32.99 -15.59 -7.70
CA GLY A 398 33.94 -14.56 -7.30
C GLY A 398 33.30 -13.57 -6.33
N HIS A 399 34.12 -12.73 -5.68
CA HIS A 399 33.64 -11.78 -4.66
C HIS A 399 32.52 -10.85 -5.14
N THR A 400 32.53 -10.46 -6.42
CA THR A 400 31.50 -9.62 -7.02
C THR A 400 30.41 -10.43 -7.75
N SER A 401 30.45 -11.77 -7.70
CA SER A 401 29.49 -12.61 -8.42
C SER A 401 28.08 -12.51 -7.81
N PRO A 402 27.06 -12.10 -8.60
CA PRO A 402 25.67 -12.11 -8.13
C PRO A 402 25.15 -13.52 -7.84
N LEU A 403 25.61 -14.51 -8.61
CA LEU A 403 25.25 -15.91 -8.38
C LEU A 403 25.80 -16.38 -7.04
N GLN A 404 27.06 -16.07 -6.72
CA GLN A 404 27.65 -16.39 -5.43
C GLN A 404 26.91 -15.70 -4.28
N PHE A 405 26.50 -14.44 -4.45
CA PHE A 405 25.66 -13.75 -3.47
C PHE A 405 24.33 -14.49 -3.23
N VAL A 406 23.61 -14.86 -4.29
CA VAL A 406 22.34 -15.58 -4.16
C VAL A 406 22.55 -16.95 -3.49
N LEU A 407 23.57 -17.71 -3.88
CA LEU A 407 23.84 -19.03 -3.30
C LEU A 407 24.30 -18.96 -1.84
N ALA A 408 25.10 -17.94 -1.48
CA ALA A 408 25.68 -17.82 -0.15
C ALA A 408 24.77 -17.11 0.84
N TYR A 409 24.20 -15.97 0.43
CA TYR A 409 23.36 -15.14 1.29
C TYR A 409 21.91 -15.56 1.22
N VAL A 410 21.32 -15.78 0.04
CA VAL A 410 19.86 -15.91 -0.08
C VAL A 410 19.40 -17.35 0.06
N LEU A 411 19.97 -18.28 -0.71
CA LEU A 411 19.46 -19.64 -0.86
C LEU A 411 19.34 -20.42 0.47
N PRO A 412 20.33 -20.41 1.38
CA PRO A 412 20.33 -21.33 2.52
C PRO A 412 19.09 -21.22 3.40
N HIS A 413 18.74 -19.99 3.80
CA HIS A 413 17.54 -19.72 4.58
C HIS A 413 16.32 -19.37 3.70
N GLY A 414 16.55 -18.75 2.54
CA GLY A 414 15.52 -18.29 1.62
C GLY A 414 14.67 -19.40 1.00
N MET A 415 15.18 -20.64 0.94
CA MET A 415 14.37 -21.81 0.55
C MET A 415 13.16 -22.04 1.48
N ILE A 416 13.25 -21.60 2.73
CA ILE A 416 12.17 -21.72 3.73
C ILE A 416 11.50 -20.37 3.94
N GLU A 417 12.31 -19.31 4.07
CA GLU A 417 11.79 -17.98 4.37
C GLU A 417 10.94 -17.41 3.25
N LEU A 418 11.40 -17.47 1.99
CA LEU A 418 10.70 -16.82 0.88
C LEU A 418 9.31 -17.43 0.64
N PRO A 419 9.11 -18.76 0.63
CA PRO A 419 7.77 -19.34 0.59
C PRO A 419 6.90 -18.95 1.80
N ALA A 420 7.48 -18.89 3.00
CA ALA A 420 6.75 -18.48 4.20
C ALA A 420 6.32 -17.01 4.14
N ALA A 421 7.20 -16.11 3.66
CA ALA A 421 6.91 -14.70 3.45
C ALA A 421 5.81 -14.50 2.39
N LEU A 422 5.86 -15.23 1.28
CA LEU A 422 4.83 -15.19 0.23
C LEU A 422 3.47 -15.68 0.76
N LEU A 423 3.45 -16.77 1.52
CA LEU A 423 2.22 -17.27 2.14
C LEU A 423 1.68 -16.29 3.18
N SER A 424 2.55 -15.69 4.00
CA SER A 424 2.16 -14.65 4.94
C SER A 424 1.54 -13.44 4.22
N ALA A 425 2.18 -12.96 3.16
CA ALA A 425 1.67 -11.87 2.34
C ALA A 425 0.30 -12.21 1.74
N ALA A 426 0.13 -13.42 1.20
CA ALA A 426 -1.15 -13.90 0.68
C ALA A 426 -2.25 -13.91 1.76
N LEU A 427 -1.92 -14.33 2.99
CA LEU A 427 -2.86 -14.27 4.11
C LEU A 427 -3.24 -12.83 4.46
N GLY A 428 -2.27 -11.93 4.53
CA GLY A 428 -2.50 -10.51 4.78
C GLY A 428 -3.35 -9.84 3.69
N ILE A 429 -3.10 -10.16 2.41
CA ILE A 429 -3.90 -9.70 1.28
C ILE A 429 -5.34 -10.22 1.41
N ARG A 430 -5.54 -11.49 1.76
CA ARG A 430 -6.89 -12.06 1.96
C ARG A 430 -7.63 -11.45 3.14
N VAL A 431 -6.92 -11.14 4.24
CA VAL A 431 -7.47 -10.41 5.39
C VAL A 431 -7.90 -9.01 4.98
N GLY A 432 -7.06 -8.29 4.21
CA GLY A 432 -7.41 -6.98 3.67
C GLY A 432 -8.62 -7.02 2.73
N ALA A 433 -8.70 -8.03 1.88
CA ALA A 433 -9.83 -8.24 0.98
C ALA A 433 -11.12 -8.71 1.70
N ALA A 434 -11.03 -9.20 2.95
CA ALA A 434 -12.17 -9.74 3.67
C ALA A 434 -13.25 -8.68 3.99
N LEU A 435 -12.84 -7.42 4.14
CA LEU A 435 -13.76 -6.29 4.28
C LEU A 435 -14.54 -6.00 3.00
N MET A 436 -13.92 -6.26 1.85
CA MET A 436 -14.37 -5.71 0.58
C MET A 436 -15.20 -6.70 -0.25
N ALA A 437 -15.08 -8.00 -0.03
CA ALA A 437 -15.82 -8.97 -0.83
C ALA A 437 -16.30 -10.13 0.06
N PRO A 438 -17.36 -9.94 0.86
CA PRO A 438 -18.00 -11.05 1.54
C PRO A 438 -18.57 -12.04 0.51
N PRO A 439 -18.28 -13.34 0.62
CA PRO A 439 -18.93 -14.34 -0.22
C PRO A 439 -20.44 -14.39 0.07
N LYS A 440 -21.24 -14.81 -0.92
CA LYS A 440 -22.70 -14.93 -0.77
C LYS A 440 -23.04 -15.79 0.46
N GLY A 441 -23.91 -15.26 1.33
CA GLY A 441 -24.31 -15.92 2.58
C GLY A 441 -23.43 -15.60 3.79
N PHE A 442 -22.32 -14.87 3.65
CA PHE A 442 -21.54 -14.34 4.76
C PHE A 442 -21.82 -12.87 4.99
N THR A 443 -21.89 -12.47 6.25
CA THR A 443 -21.75 -11.04 6.60
C THR A 443 -20.29 -10.63 6.49
N VAL A 444 -20.02 -9.33 6.31
CA VAL A 444 -18.64 -8.80 6.36
C VAL A 444 -17.93 -9.19 7.66
N GLY A 445 -18.61 -9.09 8.81
CA GLY A 445 -18.06 -9.50 10.10
C GLY A 445 -17.67 -10.99 10.14
N GLN A 446 -18.50 -11.87 9.60
CA GLN A 446 -18.19 -13.30 9.49
C GLN A 446 -17.02 -13.56 8.54
N ASN A 447 -16.94 -12.85 7.41
CA ASN A 447 -15.83 -13.00 6.47
C ASN A 447 -14.49 -12.56 7.07
N ILE A 448 -14.48 -11.45 7.81
CA ILE A 448 -13.30 -11.00 8.57
C ILE A 448 -12.92 -12.05 9.61
N LEU A 449 -13.88 -12.52 10.40
CA LEU A 449 -13.63 -13.49 11.46
C LEU A 449 -13.11 -14.82 10.91
N TRP A 450 -13.65 -15.28 9.78
CA TRP A 450 -13.17 -16.45 9.06
C TRP A 450 -11.73 -16.25 8.58
N SER A 451 -11.46 -15.12 7.93
CA SER A 451 -10.13 -14.81 7.39
C SER A 451 -9.08 -14.73 8.49
N LEU A 452 -9.41 -14.08 9.61
CA LEU A 452 -8.54 -13.97 10.78
C LEU A 452 -8.36 -15.33 11.49
N ALA A 453 -9.38 -16.19 11.52
CA ALA A 453 -9.26 -17.53 12.11
C ALA A 453 -8.33 -18.43 11.28
N GLN A 454 -8.46 -18.41 9.95
CA GLN A 454 -7.54 -19.12 9.06
C GLN A 454 -6.13 -18.53 9.13
N PHE A 455 -6.01 -17.19 9.19
CA PHE A 455 -4.74 -16.51 9.44
C PHE A 455 -4.07 -17.03 10.71
N ALA A 456 -4.75 -17.00 11.86
CA ALA A 456 -4.19 -17.47 13.14
C ALA A 456 -3.76 -18.94 13.07
N LYS A 457 -4.57 -19.79 12.43
CA LYS A 457 -4.27 -21.21 12.26
C LYS A 457 -2.99 -21.43 11.46
N VAL A 458 -2.87 -20.81 10.27
CA VAL A 458 -1.67 -20.94 9.43
C VAL A 458 -0.46 -20.29 10.09
N TRP A 459 -0.64 -19.19 10.81
CA TRP A 459 0.45 -18.55 11.56
C TRP A 459 1.04 -19.45 12.64
N ILE A 460 0.19 -20.01 13.50
CA ILE A 460 0.62 -20.84 14.63
C ILE A 460 1.29 -22.13 14.14
N PHE A 461 0.67 -22.81 13.17
CA PHE A 461 1.10 -24.15 12.78
C PHE A 461 2.10 -24.15 11.61
N VAL A 462 2.17 -23.11 10.78
CA VAL A 462 3.04 -23.11 9.60
C VAL A 462 4.08 -21.99 9.68
N LEU A 463 3.64 -20.73 9.76
CA LEU A 463 4.56 -19.60 9.55
C LEU A 463 5.55 -19.39 10.70
N ILE A 464 5.11 -19.43 11.96
CA ILE A 464 6.03 -19.26 13.10
C ILE A 464 7.12 -20.34 13.10
N PRO A 465 6.79 -21.64 12.98
CA PRO A 465 7.82 -22.68 12.88
C PRO A 465 8.78 -22.46 11.71
N LEU A 466 8.29 -22.08 10.52
CA LEU A 466 9.13 -21.86 9.35
C LEU A 466 10.03 -20.63 9.49
N PHE A 467 9.54 -19.52 10.04
CA PHE A 467 10.38 -18.33 10.28
C PHE A 467 11.44 -18.58 11.36
N VAL A 468 11.10 -19.33 12.41
CA VAL A 468 12.10 -19.75 13.41
C VAL A 468 13.16 -20.62 12.76
N LEU A 469 12.77 -21.62 11.95
CA LEU A 469 13.70 -22.48 11.25
C LEU A 469 14.59 -21.70 10.27
N ALA A 470 14.00 -20.79 9.49
CA ALA A 470 14.73 -19.91 8.58
C ALA A 470 15.74 -19.03 9.34
N GLY A 471 15.33 -18.38 10.43
CA GLY A 471 16.23 -17.54 11.24
C GLY A 471 17.35 -18.34 11.91
N LEU A 472 17.10 -19.60 12.32
CA LEU A 472 18.15 -20.51 12.78
C LEU A 472 19.16 -20.82 11.68
N ILE A 473 18.71 -21.09 10.46
CA ILE A 473 19.60 -21.29 9.31
C ILE A 473 20.36 -20.00 8.99
N GLU A 474 19.69 -18.85 8.98
CA GLU A 474 20.27 -17.54 8.70
C GLU A 474 21.34 -17.11 9.71
N GLY A 475 21.10 -17.32 11.00
CA GLY A 475 22.04 -16.90 12.05
C GLY A 475 23.14 -17.92 12.36
N LEU A 476 22.97 -19.20 12.02
CA LEU A 476 23.93 -20.26 12.36
C LEU A 476 24.65 -20.87 11.15
N VAL A 477 23.93 -21.11 10.05
CA VAL A 477 24.41 -21.87 8.89
C VAL A 477 24.86 -20.95 7.76
N THR A 478 24.03 -19.97 7.38
CA THR A 478 24.33 -18.99 6.33
C THR A 478 25.69 -18.29 6.51
N PRO A 479 26.13 -17.87 7.72
CA PRO A 479 27.43 -17.25 7.89
C PRO A 479 28.60 -18.21 7.61
N GLN A 480 28.42 -19.51 7.87
CA GLN A 480 29.42 -20.53 7.55
C GLN A 480 29.52 -20.75 6.05
N ILE A 481 28.38 -20.79 5.35
CA ILE A 481 28.31 -20.91 3.89
C ILE A 481 28.97 -19.69 3.23
N ILE A 482 28.68 -18.49 3.72
CA ILE A 482 29.32 -17.26 3.23
C ILE A 482 30.84 -17.34 3.40
N ARG A 483 31.35 -17.72 4.58
CA ARG A 483 32.79 -17.90 4.79
C ARG A 483 33.40 -18.98 3.92
N ALA A 484 32.69 -20.08 3.65
CA ALA A 484 33.18 -21.14 2.77
C ALA A 484 33.28 -20.70 1.31
N LEU A 485 32.33 -19.90 0.83
CA LEU A 485 32.29 -19.43 -0.55
C LEU A 485 33.17 -18.19 -0.79
N TYR A 486 33.28 -17.29 0.18
CA TYR A 486 34.05 -16.04 0.07
C TYR A 486 35.44 -16.09 0.73
N GLY A 487 35.66 -16.95 1.72
CA GLY A 487 36.92 -17.03 2.49
C GLY A 487 38.02 -17.89 1.86
N GLY A 488 37.89 -18.21 0.57
CA GLY A 488 38.90 -18.91 -0.22
C GLY A 488 39.83 -17.99 -1.04
N ALA A 489 39.84 -16.68 -0.75
CA ALA A 489 40.73 -15.69 -1.36
C ALA A 489 41.83 -15.25 -0.38
#